data_AF-H6L6D5-F1
#
_entry.id   AF-H6L6D5-F1
#
_cell.length_a   1.000
_cell.length_b   1.000
_cell.length_c   1.000
_cell.angle_alpha   90.00
_cell.angle_beta   90.00
_cell.angle_gamma   90.00
#
_symmetry.space_group_name_H-M   'P 1'
#
loop_
_entity.id
_entity.type
_entity.pdbx_description
1 polymer ?
#
loop_
_entity_poly.entity_id
_entity_poly.type
_entity_poly.pdbx_seq_one_letter_code
_entity_poly.pdbx_strand_id
1 'polypeptide(L)'
;MKLGFFLLALHIKHIKKRIVYFCYVDESGNPGLYQGQNSKHFILSGFIIHISDWQNGLEEIKVLRKKVNTKYNIRYRTEIHASELIRISKQKEYRKIHKSQRIALLKDISISIPQMFPKAKVINISLDKLALGNKANFQEVAWSRLIQRFNNFLERQSPSSYGLIIADNTDENTIRSLLRKMRSYNPIPKGAGQTGYYQKPTTKILEDPVLRDSKHSYFIQIADCIAHLLYRKEYPKGSLRKWNIHRLFNYLDPILLKAASRSDAEGIVRK
;
A
#
# COMPACT_ATOMS: atom_id res chain seq x y z
N MET A 1 22.57 55.01 15.54
CA MET A 1 21.24 54.36 15.38
C MET A 1 21.30 53.16 14.41
N LYS A 2 22.24 52.22 14.62
CA LYS A 2 22.49 51.03 13.76
C LYS A 2 22.53 49.72 14.57
N LEU A 3 21.79 49.67 15.68
CA LEU A 3 21.72 48.47 16.55
C LEU A 3 20.35 47.78 16.51
N GLY A 4 19.35 48.37 15.86
CA GLY A 4 17.98 47.85 15.81
C GLY A 4 17.70 46.82 14.72
N PHE A 5 18.53 46.77 13.66
CA PHE A 5 18.29 45.85 12.53
C PHE A 5 18.94 44.48 12.67
N PHE A 6 19.93 44.32 13.56
CA PHE A 6 20.63 43.05 13.76
C PHE A 6 19.89 42.07 14.69
N LEU A 7 19.01 42.58 15.56
CA LEU A 7 18.25 41.76 16.50
C LEU A 7 16.98 41.13 15.92
N LEU A 8 16.48 41.62 14.77
CA LEU A 8 15.35 40.99 14.09
C LEU A 8 15.75 39.76 13.26
N ALA A 9 17.05 39.58 12.98
CA ALA A 9 17.58 38.48 12.18
C ALA A 9 17.85 37.19 12.98
N LEU A 10 17.85 37.25 14.32
CA LEU A 10 18.28 36.13 15.18
C LEU A 10 17.15 35.38 15.90
N HIS A 11 15.89 35.63 15.55
CA HIS A 11 14.74 34.96 16.17
C HIS A 11 13.77 34.30 15.18
N ILE A 12 14.27 33.84 14.03
CA ILE A 12 13.58 32.76 13.31
C ILE A 12 13.84 31.48 14.13
N LYS A 13 13.00 31.26 15.15
CA LYS A 13 12.84 29.92 15.75
C LYS A 13 12.78 28.94 14.57
N HIS A 14 13.71 27.99 14.50
CA HIS A 14 13.65 26.91 13.53
C HIS A 14 12.26 26.27 13.60
N ILE A 15 11.37 26.62 12.68
CA ILE A 15 10.09 25.94 12.51
C ILE A 15 10.47 24.54 12.08
N LYS A 16 10.48 23.60 13.04
CA LYS A 16 10.69 22.18 12.74
C LYS A 16 9.55 21.76 11.82
N LYS A 17 9.84 21.72 10.52
CA LYS A 17 8.90 21.29 9.50
C LYS A 17 8.49 19.86 9.80
N ARG A 18 7.23 19.67 10.20
CA ARG A 18 6.66 18.33 10.35
C ARG A 18 6.47 17.74 8.96
N ILE A 19 6.90 16.49 8.81
CA ILE A 19 6.78 15.74 7.56
C ILE A 19 5.63 14.76 7.76
N VAL A 20 4.67 14.74 6.85
CA VAL A 20 3.49 13.87 6.98
C VAL A 20 3.38 13.00 5.74
N TYR A 21 3.09 11.72 5.96
CA TYR A 21 2.84 10.75 4.92
C TYR A 21 1.46 10.13 5.06
N PHE A 22 0.79 9.91 3.93
CA PHE A 22 -0.37 9.03 3.84
C PHE A 22 0.08 7.64 3.39
N CYS A 23 -0.46 6.60 4.01
CA CYS A 23 -0.32 5.22 3.59
C CYS A 23 -1.71 4.68 3.23
N TYR A 24 -1.97 4.52 1.94
CA TYR A 24 -3.19 3.92 1.42
C TYR A 24 -3.04 2.41 1.37
N VAL A 25 -3.96 1.67 1.98
CA VAL A 25 -3.80 0.22 2.18
C VAL A 25 -4.98 -0.53 1.58
N ASP A 26 -4.66 -1.60 0.86
CA ASP A 26 -5.66 -2.57 0.41
C ASP A 26 -5.12 -4.02 0.43
N GLU A 27 -6.04 -4.97 0.43
CA GLU A 27 -5.84 -6.40 0.62
C GLU A 27 -6.14 -7.19 -0.67
N SER A 28 -5.43 -8.31 -0.87
CA SER A 28 -5.78 -9.25 -1.94
C SER A 28 -5.65 -10.70 -1.50
N GLY A 29 -6.72 -11.47 -1.71
CA GLY A 29 -6.86 -12.83 -1.20
C GLY A 29 -7.81 -12.88 -0.01
N ASN A 30 -8.22 -14.09 0.34
CA ASN A 30 -9.10 -14.33 1.49
C ASN A 30 -8.26 -14.36 2.78
N PRO A 31 -8.70 -13.77 3.91
CA PRO A 31 -7.94 -13.79 5.16
C PRO A 31 -8.12 -15.06 6.00
N GLY A 32 -9.02 -15.98 5.62
CA GLY A 32 -9.29 -17.24 6.36
C GLY A 32 -8.30 -18.37 6.06
N LEU A 33 -8.39 -19.46 6.82
CA LEU A 33 -7.58 -20.68 6.65
C LEU A 33 -7.69 -21.25 5.24
N TYR A 34 -6.59 -21.78 4.70
CA TYR A 34 -6.64 -22.42 3.39
C TYR A 34 -7.37 -23.76 3.47
N GLN A 35 -8.44 -23.91 2.68
CA GLN A 35 -9.31 -25.09 2.64
C GLN A 35 -9.29 -25.79 1.27
N GLY A 36 -8.24 -25.57 0.48
CA GLY A 36 -8.13 -26.15 -0.88
C GLY A 36 -8.77 -25.31 -1.98
N GLN A 37 -9.77 -24.48 -1.66
CA GLN A 37 -10.55 -23.73 -2.65
C GLN A 37 -10.33 -22.20 -2.60
N ASN A 38 -9.97 -21.64 -1.44
CA ASN A 38 -9.66 -20.23 -1.28
C ASN A 38 -8.19 -19.92 -1.59
N SER A 39 -7.76 -18.65 -1.52
CA SER A 39 -6.36 -18.32 -1.81
C SER A 39 -5.41 -18.96 -0.79
N LYS A 40 -4.36 -19.62 -1.27
CA LYS A 40 -3.26 -20.13 -0.43
C LYS A 40 -2.50 -19.02 0.31
N HIS A 41 -2.70 -17.78 -0.11
CA HIS A 41 -1.92 -16.64 0.34
C HIS A 41 -2.79 -15.43 0.58
N PHE A 42 -2.24 -14.50 1.36
CA PHE A 42 -2.84 -13.23 1.71
C PHE A 42 -1.83 -12.12 1.45
N ILE A 43 -2.24 -11.15 0.64
CA ILE A 43 -1.44 -9.98 0.27
C ILE A 43 -2.02 -8.75 0.95
N LEU A 44 -1.15 -7.89 1.48
CA LEU A 44 -1.49 -6.56 1.97
C LEU A 44 -0.46 -5.59 1.41
N SER A 45 -0.91 -4.51 0.76
CA SER A 45 -0.03 -3.51 0.17
C SER A 45 -0.32 -2.12 0.71
N GLY A 46 0.73 -1.38 1.06
CA GLY A 46 0.65 0.01 1.49
C GLY A 46 1.32 0.93 0.49
N PHE A 47 0.56 1.86 -0.10
CA PHE A 47 1.00 2.90 -1.01
C PHE A 47 1.23 4.21 -0.24
N ILE A 48 2.50 4.58 -0.07
CA ILE A 48 2.93 5.70 0.75
C ILE A 48 3.24 6.91 -0.12
N ILE A 49 2.61 8.04 0.18
CA ILE A 49 2.90 9.34 -0.45
C ILE A 49 3.15 10.41 0.60
N HIS A 50 4.04 11.35 0.30
CA HIS A 50 4.22 12.54 1.12
C HIS A 50 3.03 13.49 0.93
N ILE A 51 2.61 14.19 1.99
CA ILE A 51 1.43 15.07 1.96
C ILE A 51 1.51 16.16 0.87
N SER A 52 2.72 16.67 0.57
CA SER A 52 2.91 17.67 -0.50
C SER A 52 2.62 17.13 -1.90
N ASP A 53 2.72 15.82 -2.09
CA ASP A 53 2.53 15.18 -3.39
C ASP A 53 1.07 14.77 -3.61
N TRP A 54 0.21 14.93 -2.60
CA TRP A 54 -1.19 14.49 -2.63
C TRP A 54 -2.00 15.20 -3.72
N GLN A 55 -1.95 16.54 -3.79
CA GLN A 55 -2.74 17.31 -4.74
C GLN A 55 -2.29 17.03 -6.18
N ASN A 56 -0.98 17.06 -6.45
CA ASN A 56 -0.45 16.78 -7.77
C ASN A 56 -0.74 15.34 -8.19
N GLY A 57 -0.57 14.39 -7.28
CA GLY A 57 -0.91 12.99 -7.49
C GLY A 57 -2.39 12.77 -7.82
N LEU A 58 -3.28 13.52 -7.17
CA LEU A 58 -4.71 13.47 -7.48
C LEU A 58 -4.97 13.93 -8.92
N GLU A 59 -4.39 15.06 -9.35
CA GLU A 59 -4.55 15.57 -10.72
C GLU A 59 -3.99 14.60 -11.77
N GLU A 60 -2.83 13.99 -11.51
CA GLU A 60 -2.26 12.95 -12.37
C GLU A 60 -3.20 11.74 -12.50
N ILE A 61 -3.80 11.29 -11.40
CA ILE A 61 -4.81 10.22 -11.46
C ILE A 61 -6.02 10.68 -12.29
N LYS A 62 -6.51 11.93 -12.14
CA LYS A 62 -7.62 12.43 -12.98
C LYS A 62 -7.26 12.43 -14.46
N VAL A 63 -6.02 12.77 -14.82
CA VAL A 63 -5.50 12.67 -16.20
C VAL A 63 -5.52 11.22 -16.68
N LEU A 64 -5.03 10.28 -15.87
CA LEU A 64 -5.13 8.84 -16.17
C LEU A 64 -6.61 8.43 -16.38
N ARG A 65 -7.53 8.86 -15.51
CA ARG A 65 -8.96 8.58 -15.62
C ARG A 65 -9.57 9.10 -16.93
N LYS A 66 -9.15 10.27 -17.41
CA LYS A 66 -9.55 10.79 -18.74
C LYS A 66 -9.01 9.90 -19.87
N LYS A 67 -7.73 9.51 -19.81
CA LYS A 67 -7.13 8.56 -20.79
C LYS A 67 -7.87 7.23 -20.80
N VAL A 68 -8.25 6.71 -19.63
CA VAL A 68 -9.02 5.47 -19.49
C VAL A 68 -10.37 5.59 -20.18
N ASN A 69 -11.05 6.73 -20.03
CA ASN A 69 -12.31 6.98 -20.69
C ASN A 69 -12.18 7.02 -22.22
N THR A 70 -11.23 7.80 -22.74
CA THR A 70 -11.03 7.92 -24.19
C THR A 70 -10.56 6.61 -24.83
N LYS A 71 -9.64 5.88 -24.20
CA LYS A 71 -9.01 4.67 -24.78
C LYS A 71 -9.84 3.41 -24.63
N TYR A 72 -10.55 3.27 -23.51
CA TYR A 72 -11.26 2.02 -23.17
C TYR A 72 -12.77 2.20 -23.05
N ASN A 73 -13.31 3.39 -23.30
CA ASN A 73 -14.75 3.67 -23.15
C ASN A 73 -15.31 3.31 -21.76
N ILE A 74 -14.48 3.41 -20.71
CA ILE A 74 -14.90 3.25 -19.31
C ILE A 74 -15.21 4.62 -18.74
N ARG A 75 -16.40 4.83 -18.18
CA ARG A 75 -16.80 6.14 -17.65
C ARG A 75 -15.82 6.65 -16.58
N TYR A 76 -15.61 7.96 -16.58
CA TYR A 76 -14.69 8.62 -15.64
C TYR A 76 -14.98 8.28 -14.16
N ARG A 77 -16.26 8.12 -13.78
CA ARG A 77 -16.69 7.81 -12.41
C ARG A 77 -16.71 6.31 -12.06
N THR A 78 -16.47 5.43 -13.03
CA THR A 78 -16.48 3.99 -12.79
C THR A 78 -15.30 3.58 -11.93
N GLU A 79 -15.54 3.06 -10.74
CA GLU A 79 -14.49 2.51 -9.87
C GLU A 79 -13.55 1.56 -10.65
N ILE A 80 -12.24 1.76 -10.50
CA ILE A 80 -11.24 0.79 -10.95
C ILE A 80 -10.97 -0.17 -9.82
N HIS A 81 -11.33 -1.45 -10.03
CA HIS A 81 -10.97 -2.56 -9.17
C HIS A 81 -10.25 -3.62 -9.99
N ALA A 82 -8.98 -3.90 -9.68
CA ALA A 82 -8.09 -4.72 -10.48
C ALA A 82 -8.57 -6.17 -10.62
N SER A 83 -9.21 -6.72 -9.58
CA SER A 83 -9.77 -8.08 -9.61
C SER A 83 -10.87 -8.22 -10.69
N GLU A 84 -11.71 -7.19 -10.81
CA GLU A 84 -12.81 -7.08 -11.79
C GLU A 84 -12.29 -6.91 -13.23
N LEU A 85 -11.11 -6.31 -13.43
CA LEU A 85 -10.43 -6.24 -14.73
C LEU A 85 -9.98 -7.63 -15.22
N ILE A 86 -9.72 -8.58 -14.33
CA ILE A 86 -9.39 -9.96 -14.68
C ILE A 86 -10.66 -10.79 -14.85
N ARG A 87 -11.54 -10.79 -13.85
CA ARG A 87 -12.79 -11.54 -13.85
C ARG A 87 -13.91 -10.63 -13.35
N ILE A 88 -14.80 -10.27 -14.27
CA ILE A 88 -15.96 -9.44 -13.98
C ILE A 88 -16.87 -10.20 -13.00
N SER A 89 -17.30 -9.51 -11.95
CA SER A 89 -18.36 -9.94 -11.05
C SER A 89 -19.43 -8.85 -10.98
N LYS A 90 -19.11 -7.72 -10.33
CA LYS A 90 -20.06 -6.64 -10.02
C LYS A 90 -19.98 -5.50 -11.04
N GLN A 91 -18.80 -5.22 -11.61
CA GLN A 91 -18.59 -4.02 -12.40
C GLN A 91 -19.21 -4.14 -13.81
N LYS A 92 -20.42 -3.60 -13.99
CA LYS A 92 -21.19 -3.74 -15.24
C LYS A 92 -20.52 -3.09 -16.45
N GLU A 93 -19.83 -1.98 -16.26
CA GLU A 93 -19.13 -1.28 -17.36
C GLU A 93 -18.05 -2.16 -18.00
N TYR A 94 -17.43 -3.07 -17.24
CA TYR A 94 -16.40 -3.96 -17.76
C TYR A 94 -16.94 -5.02 -18.71
N ARG A 95 -18.25 -5.29 -18.70
CA ARG A 95 -18.90 -6.21 -19.65
C ARG A 95 -18.93 -5.62 -21.07
N LYS A 96 -18.79 -4.31 -21.21
CA LYS A 96 -18.83 -3.60 -22.50
C LYS A 96 -17.51 -3.68 -23.27
N ILE A 97 -16.45 -4.17 -22.64
CA ILE A 97 -15.11 -4.22 -23.24
C ILE A 97 -14.49 -5.60 -23.16
N HIS A 98 -13.68 -5.92 -24.16
CA HIS A 98 -13.08 -7.24 -24.27
C HIS A 98 -12.04 -7.48 -23.17
N LYS A 99 -11.79 -8.74 -22.80
CA LYS A 99 -10.81 -9.10 -21.76
C LYS A 99 -9.41 -8.57 -22.07
N SER A 100 -9.02 -8.55 -23.35
CA SER A 100 -7.73 -7.97 -23.78
C SER A 100 -7.62 -6.49 -23.42
N GLN A 101 -8.69 -5.72 -23.62
CA GLN A 101 -8.74 -4.28 -23.27
C GLN A 101 -8.68 -4.07 -21.76
N ARG A 102 -9.38 -4.88 -20.97
CA ARG A 102 -9.31 -4.81 -19.49
C ARG A 102 -7.92 -5.11 -18.95
N ILE A 103 -7.23 -6.09 -19.54
CA ILE A 103 -5.86 -6.42 -19.16
C ILE A 103 -4.88 -5.33 -19.62
N ALA A 104 -5.09 -4.76 -20.81
CA ALA A 104 -4.31 -3.62 -21.28
C ALA A 104 -4.49 -2.40 -20.36
N LEU A 105 -5.70 -2.15 -19.85
CA LEU A 105 -5.95 -1.12 -18.85
C LEU A 105 -5.16 -1.37 -17.56
N LEU A 106 -5.16 -2.60 -17.03
CA LEU A 106 -4.35 -2.94 -15.85
C LEU A 106 -2.85 -2.70 -16.09
N LYS A 107 -2.36 -3.00 -17.30
CA LYS A 107 -0.98 -2.74 -17.71
C LYS A 107 -0.68 -1.23 -17.75
N ASP A 108 -1.54 -0.43 -18.37
CA ASP A 108 -1.40 1.03 -18.45
C ASP A 108 -1.36 1.64 -17.04
N ILE A 109 -2.21 1.17 -16.13
CA ILE A 109 -2.19 1.58 -14.72
C ILE A 109 -0.85 1.19 -14.08
N SER A 110 -0.38 -0.05 -14.23
CA SER A 110 0.89 -0.50 -13.61
C SER A 110 2.10 0.31 -14.07
N ILE A 111 2.10 0.77 -15.33
CA ILE A 111 3.16 1.61 -15.89
C ILE A 111 3.03 3.05 -15.38
N SER A 112 1.80 3.55 -15.26
CA SER A 112 1.54 4.95 -14.90
C SER A 112 1.82 5.23 -13.42
N ILE A 113 1.60 4.28 -12.50
CA ILE A 113 1.78 4.49 -11.05
C ILE A 113 3.17 5.09 -10.71
N PRO A 114 4.31 4.48 -11.07
CA PRO A 114 5.62 5.04 -10.75
C PRO A 114 5.91 6.37 -11.49
N GLN A 115 5.28 6.61 -12.64
CA GLN A 115 5.43 7.87 -13.40
C GLN A 115 4.69 9.03 -12.71
N MET A 116 3.46 8.78 -12.26
CA MET A 116 2.65 9.76 -11.52
C MET A 116 3.22 10.00 -10.11
N PHE A 117 3.88 9.00 -9.53
CA PHE A 117 4.31 9.01 -8.14
C PHE A 117 5.79 8.59 -7.97
N PRO A 118 6.75 9.30 -8.57
CA PRO A 118 8.16 8.89 -8.56
C PRO A 118 8.78 8.86 -7.16
N LYS A 119 8.23 9.63 -6.22
CA LYS A 119 8.69 9.71 -4.81
C LYS A 119 7.94 8.77 -3.87
N ALA A 120 6.88 8.12 -4.35
CA ALA A 120 6.10 7.21 -3.51
C ALA A 120 6.93 6.00 -3.09
N LYS A 121 6.45 5.33 -2.04
CA LYS A 121 6.99 4.06 -1.57
C LYS A 121 5.90 3.02 -1.40
N VAL A 122 6.19 1.79 -1.78
CA VAL A 122 5.27 0.66 -1.64
C VAL A 122 5.81 -0.34 -0.63
N ILE A 123 5.03 -0.62 0.41
CA ILE A 123 5.25 -1.73 1.33
C ILE A 123 4.38 -2.90 0.90
N ASN A 124 4.97 -4.09 0.82
CA ASN A 124 4.28 -5.30 0.38
C ASN A 124 4.44 -6.40 1.41
N ILE A 125 3.33 -6.97 1.86
CA ILE A 125 3.29 -8.15 2.70
C ILE A 125 2.72 -9.31 1.89
N SER A 126 3.41 -10.45 1.86
CA SER A 126 2.95 -11.67 1.20
C SER A 126 3.03 -12.83 2.16
N LEU A 127 1.88 -13.34 2.58
CA LEU A 127 1.78 -14.43 3.55
C LEU A 127 1.43 -15.73 2.83
N ASP A 128 2.26 -16.76 3.04
CA ASP A 128 1.90 -18.15 2.73
C ASP A 128 1.21 -18.76 3.95
N LYS A 129 -0.08 -19.09 3.78
CA LYS A 129 -0.92 -19.62 4.85
C LYS A 129 -0.49 -21.00 5.31
N LEU A 130 0.02 -21.81 4.40
CA LEU A 130 0.50 -23.16 4.72
C LEU A 130 1.81 -23.07 5.50
N ALA A 131 2.72 -22.16 5.10
CA ALA A 131 3.99 -21.97 5.78
C ALA A 131 3.84 -21.37 7.19
N LEU A 132 2.79 -20.58 7.45
CA LEU A 132 2.53 -19.95 8.76
C LEU A 132 1.73 -20.84 9.74
N GLY A 133 1.11 -21.93 9.26
CA GLY A 133 0.31 -22.84 10.08
C GLY A 133 -1.11 -22.33 10.41
N ASN A 134 -2.02 -23.28 10.69
CA ASN A 134 -3.48 -23.08 10.76
C ASN A 134 -4.02 -22.37 12.04
N LYS A 135 -3.21 -21.55 12.72
CA LYS A 135 -3.65 -20.80 13.92
C LYS A 135 -3.51 -19.27 13.81
N ALA A 136 -3.02 -18.77 12.68
CA ALA A 136 -2.79 -17.35 12.49
C ALA A 136 -4.03 -16.63 11.96
N ASN A 137 -4.38 -15.51 12.59
CA ASN A 137 -5.18 -14.47 11.94
C ASN A 137 -4.29 -13.79 10.90
N PHE A 138 -4.37 -14.23 9.63
CA PHE A 138 -3.49 -13.75 8.56
C PHE A 138 -3.63 -12.24 8.33
N GLN A 139 -4.83 -11.70 8.55
CA GLN A 139 -5.07 -10.26 8.49
C GLN A 139 -4.28 -9.53 9.58
N GLU A 140 -4.39 -9.96 10.84
CA GLU A 140 -3.65 -9.37 11.96
C GLU A 140 -2.13 -9.48 11.76
N VAL A 141 -1.64 -10.62 11.26
CA VAL A 141 -0.21 -10.82 10.94
C VAL A 141 0.24 -9.87 9.83
N ALA A 142 -0.54 -9.70 8.76
CA ALA A 142 -0.18 -8.82 7.68
C ALA A 142 -0.18 -7.35 8.12
N TRP A 143 -1.22 -6.93 8.84
CA TRP A 143 -1.38 -5.58 9.35
C TRP A 143 -0.29 -5.21 10.35
N SER A 144 0.05 -6.10 11.29
CA SER A 144 1.12 -5.85 12.26
C SER A 144 2.46 -5.63 11.55
N ARG A 145 2.77 -6.42 10.52
CA ARG A 145 3.97 -6.25 9.69
C ARG A 145 3.93 -4.93 8.92
N LEU A 146 2.82 -4.59 8.27
CA LEU A 146 2.69 -3.34 7.52
C LEU A 146 2.84 -2.11 8.43
N ILE A 147 2.14 -2.08 9.57
CA ILE A 147 2.21 -1.01 10.56
C ILE A 147 3.65 -0.84 11.06
N GLN A 148 4.32 -1.95 11.40
CA GLN A 148 5.71 -1.91 11.85
C GLN A 148 6.65 -1.39 10.76
N ARG A 149 6.48 -1.81 9.50
CA ARG A 149 7.30 -1.31 8.37
C ARG A 149 7.04 0.15 8.07
N PHE A 150 5.80 0.61 8.14
CA PHE A 150 5.45 2.00 7.94
C PHE A 150 6.01 2.89 9.07
N ASN A 151 5.87 2.47 10.33
CA ASN A 151 6.49 3.19 11.46
C ASN A 151 8.02 3.28 11.28
N ASN A 152 8.67 2.17 10.93
CA ASN A 152 10.12 2.16 10.65
C ASN A 152 10.51 3.01 9.43
N PHE A 153 9.64 3.14 8.43
CA PHE A 153 9.86 4.05 7.30
C PHE A 153 9.85 5.51 7.80
N LEU A 154 8.84 5.90 8.57
CA LEU A 154 8.67 7.26 9.12
C LEU A 154 9.86 7.66 10.00
N GLU A 155 10.29 6.79 10.92
CA GLU A 155 11.46 7.04 11.77
C GLU A 155 12.74 7.33 11.00
N ARG A 156 12.91 6.70 9.82
CA ARG A 156 14.07 6.91 8.96
C ARG A 156 14.00 8.18 8.12
N GLN A 157 12.80 8.74 7.90
CA GLN A 157 12.66 9.98 7.13
C GLN A 157 13.14 11.18 7.93
N SER A 158 12.70 11.30 9.18
CA SER A 158 13.12 12.35 10.12
C SER A 158 12.49 12.10 11.50
N PRO A 159 13.11 12.54 12.60
CA PRO A 159 12.49 12.53 13.92
C PRO A 159 11.09 13.17 13.98
N SER A 160 10.83 14.15 13.12
CA SER A 160 9.55 14.88 13.01
C SER A 160 8.64 14.40 11.87
N SER A 161 8.85 13.17 11.39
CA SER A 161 7.97 12.52 10.42
C SER A 161 6.86 11.74 11.10
N TYR A 162 5.65 11.85 10.55
CA TYR A 162 4.45 11.19 11.04
C TYR A 162 3.62 10.65 9.89
N GLY A 163 2.74 9.70 10.19
CA GLY A 163 1.93 9.01 9.19
C GLY A 163 0.47 8.85 9.59
N LEU A 164 -0.37 8.78 8.57
CA LEU A 164 -1.77 8.39 8.66
C LEU A 164 -2.00 7.20 7.73
N ILE A 165 -2.78 6.23 8.20
CA ILE A 165 -3.18 5.06 7.42
C ILE A 165 -4.62 5.27 6.98
N ILE A 166 -4.87 5.08 5.68
CA ILE A 166 -6.21 5.10 5.08
C ILE A 166 -6.42 3.77 4.37
N ALA A 167 -7.43 3.00 4.79
CA ALA A 167 -7.66 1.65 4.27
C ALA A 167 -9.01 1.56 3.56
N ASP A 168 -9.15 0.65 2.58
CA ASP A 168 -10.48 0.26 2.12
C ASP A 168 -11.28 -0.38 3.26
N ASN A 169 -12.59 -0.48 3.10
CA ASN A 169 -13.48 -1.08 4.09
C ASN A 169 -13.02 -2.51 4.43
N THR A 170 -12.59 -2.69 5.67
CA THR A 170 -12.03 -3.91 6.22
C THR A 170 -12.48 -4.08 7.68
N ASP A 171 -11.97 -5.10 8.40
CA ASP A 171 -12.30 -5.30 9.82
C ASP A 171 -11.65 -4.22 10.69
N GLU A 172 -12.37 -3.10 10.85
CA GLU A 172 -11.95 -1.95 11.64
C GLU A 172 -11.60 -2.32 13.07
N ASN A 173 -12.40 -3.17 13.71
CA ASN A 173 -12.27 -3.48 15.13
C ASN A 173 -10.98 -4.23 15.41
N THR A 174 -10.67 -5.22 14.56
CA THR A 174 -9.43 -5.99 14.64
C THR A 174 -8.21 -5.08 14.43
N ILE A 175 -8.21 -4.26 13.38
CA ILE A 175 -7.06 -3.42 13.03
C ILE A 175 -6.85 -2.29 14.05
N ARG A 176 -7.94 -1.67 14.53
CA ARG A 176 -7.90 -0.64 15.57
C ARG A 176 -7.33 -1.19 16.88
N SER A 177 -7.83 -2.35 17.31
CA SER A 177 -7.33 -3.03 18.52
C SER A 177 -5.85 -3.39 18.39
N LEU A 178 -5.45 -3.88 17.21
CA LEU A 178 -4.06 -4.20 16.90
C LEU A 178 -3.14 -2.96 17.00
N LEU A 179 -3.48 -1.86 16.32
CA LEU A 179 -2.64 -0.65 16.36
C LEU A 179 -2.51 -0.10 17.78
N ARG A 180 -3.61 -0.05 18.54
CA ARG A 180 -3.61 0.40 19.94
C ARG A 180 -2.73 -0.49 20.81
N LYS A 181 -2.81 -1.82 20.64
CA LYS A 181 -1.88 -2.75 21.30
C LYS A 181 -0.43 -2.44 20.93
N MET A 182 -0.13 -2.24 19.65
CA MET A 182 1.23 -1.94 19.17
C MET A 182 1.78 -0.58 19.64
N ARG A 183 0.92 0.37 20.04
CA ARG A 183 1.33 1.65 20.67
C ARG A 183 1.85 1.46 22.09
N SER A 184 1.37 0.45 22.81
CA SER A 184 1.77 0.16 24.20
C SER A 184 2.78 -1.00 24.30
N TYR A 185 2.50 -2.09 23.60
CA TYR A 185 3.25 -3.35 23.65
C TYR A 185 3.44 -3.96 22.24
N ASN A 186 4.67 -3.94 21.73
CA ASN A 186 5.05 -4.39 20.38
C ASN A 186 6.40 -5.13 20.39
N PRO A 187 6.44 -6.36 20.95
CA PRO A 187 7.67 -7.13 21.03
C PRO A 187 8.15 -7.50 19.63
N ILE A 188 9.38 -7.10 19.29
CA ILE A 188 10.04 -7.44 18.03
C ILE A 188 11.12 -8.49 18.32
N PRO A 189 11.14 -9.62 17.60
CA PRO A 189 12.23 -10.58 17.71
C PRO A 189 13.58 -9.89 17.47
N LYS A 190 14.57 -10.20 18.28
CA LYS A 190 15.95 -9.80 17.99
C LYS A 190 16.42 -10.53 16.71
N GLY A 191 17.42 -9.94 16.03
CA GLY A 191 17.90 -10.45 14.74
C GLY A 191 18.41 -11.89 14.80
N ALA A 192 18.66 -12.49 13.64
CA ALA A 192 19.16 -13.86 13.53
C ALA A 192 20.38 -14.10 14.45
N GLY A 193 20.31 -15.14 15.28
CA GLY A 193 21.35 -15.48 16.26
C GLY A 193 21.18 -14.84 17.65
N GLN A 194 20.15 -14.04 17.88
CA GLN A 194 19.85 -13.46 19.20
C GLN A 194 18.54 -14.01 19.78
N THR A 195 18.57 -14.40 21.05
CA THR A 195 17.38 -14.85 21.78
C THR A 195 16.64 -13.66 22.41
N GLY A 196 15.31 -13.75 22.45
CA GLY A 196 14.44 -12.77 23.09
C GLY A 196 13.88 -11.69 22.16
N TYR A 197 13.12 -10.79 22.77
CA TYR A 197 12.41 -9.70 22.10
C TYR A 197 12.92 -8.35 22.61
N TYR A 198 12.80 -7.31 21.81
CA TYR A 198 12.91 -5.93 22.30
C TYR A 198 11.59 -5.20 22.04
N GLN A 199 11.24 -4.30 22.94
CA GLN A 199 10.03 -3.52 22.79
C GLN A 199 10.29 -2.29 21.91
N LYS A 200 9.52 -2.15 20.84
CA LYS A 200 9.50 -0.97 19.98
C LYS A 200 8.05 -0.53 19.70
N PRO A 201 7.47 0.29 20.60
CA PRO A 201 6.12 0.80 20.40
C PRO A 201 5.99 1.60 19.10
N THR A 202 4.79 1.57 18.51
CA THR A 202 4.46 2.38 17.33
C THR A 202 4.18 3.81 17.76
N THR A 203 5.03 4.75 17.37
CA THR A 203 4.97 6.15 17.87
C THR A 203 4.77 7.19 16.77
N LYS A 204 4.91 6.81 15.50
CA LYS A 204 4.85 7.75 14.36
C LYS A 204 3.49 7.79 13.65
N ILE A 205 2.58 6.88 13.97
CA ILE A 205 1.24 6.81 13.36
C ILE A 205 0.25 7.54 14.28
N LEU A 206 -0.28 8.66 13.77
CA LEU A 206 -0.98 9.67 14.59
C LEU A 206 -2.35 9.24 15.08
N GLU A 207 -3.08 8.44 14.30
CA GLU A 207 -4.46 8.05 14.57
C GLU A 207 -4.68 6.57 14.24
N ASP A 208 -5.79 6.00 14.72
CA ASP A 208 -6.30 4.74 14.22
C ASP A 208 -6.55 4.80 12.69
N PRO A 209 -6.46 3.67 11.96
CA PRO A 209 -6.62 3.70 10.51
C PRO A 209 -7.99 4.24 10.11
N VAL A 210 -8.01 5.18 9.17
CA VAL A 210 -9.24 5.75 8.64
C VAL A 210 -9.78 4.84 7.55
N LEU A 211 -10.99 4.31 7.73
CA LEU A 211 -11.65 3.54 6.69
C LEU A 211 -12.31 4.45 5.66
N ARG A 212 -12.20 4.08 4.39
CA ARG A 212 -12.76 4.85 3.28
C ARG A 212 -13.13 3.93 2.13
N ASP A 213 -14.40 3.99 1.72
CA ASP A 213 -14.87 3.26 0.53
C ASP A 213 -14.04 3.65 -0.71
N SER A 214 -13.45 2.65 -1.35
CA SER A 214 -12.65 2.77 -2.56
C SER A 214 -13.36 3.48 -3.72
N LYS A 215 -14.71 3.46 -3.79
CA LYS A 215 -15.48 4.27 -4.76
C LYS A 215 -15.26 5.77 -4.62
N HIS A 216 -14.89 6.21 -3.42
CA HIS A 216 -14.69 7.61 -3.09
C HIS A 216 -13.22 7.98 -2.86
N SER A 217 -12.28 7.11 -3.21
CA SER A 217 -10.85 7.35 -3.07
C SER A 217 -10.04 6.72 -4.20
N TYR A 218 -9.54 7.56 -5.11
CA TYR A 218 -8.66 7.10 -6.18
C TYR A 218 -7.35 6.49 -5.67
N PHE A 219 -6.82 7.00 -4.56
CA PHE A 219 -5.59 6.46 -3.98
C PHE A 219 -5.77 5.04 -3.41
N ILE A 220 -6.96 4.71 -2.90
CA ILE A 220 -7.28 3.34 -2.50
C ILE A 220 -7.39 2.44 -3.72
N GLN A 221 -7.99 2.90 -4.83
CA GLN A 221 -7.99 2.14 -6.09
C GLN A 221 -6.57 1.88 -6.63
N ILE A 222 -5.62 2.80 -6.39
CA ILE A 222 -4.20 2.56 -6.68
C ILE A 222 -3.63 1.46 -5.75
N ALA A 223 -3.92 1.50 -4.46
CA ALA A 223 -3.50 0.47 -3.50
C ALA A 223 -4.08 -0.92 -3.87
N ASP A 224 -5.35 -1.00 -4.26
CA ASP A 224 -5.99 -2.23 -4.79
C ASP A 224 -5.23 -2.78 -6.00
N CYS A 225 -4.92 -1.90 -6.96
CA CYS A 225 -4.16 -2.30 -8.15
C CYS A 225 -2.79 -2.87 -7.77
N ILE A 226 -2.08 -2.23 -6.85
CA ILE A 226 -0.76 -2.71 -6.36
C ILE A 226 -0.90 -4.09 -5.69
N ALA A 227 -1.84 -4.23 -4.76
CA ALA A 227 -2.09 -5.49 -4.05
C ALA A 227 -2.44 -6.62 -5.03
N HIS A 228 -3.28 -6.34 -6.02
CA HIS A 228 -3.65 -7.30 -7.05
C HIS A 228 -2.47 -7.66 -7.97
N LEU A 229 -1.65 -6.69 -8.36
CA LEU A 229 -0.47 -6.93 -9.18
C LEU A 229 0.51 -7.87 -8.47
N LEU A 230 0.77 -7.63 -7.18
CA LEU A 230 1.61 -8.52 -6.37
C LEU A 230 0.99 -9.92 -6.27
N TYR A 231 -0.32 -10.01 -5.98
CA TYR A 231 -1.01 -11.29 -5.96
C TYR A 231 -0.81 -12.07 -7.27
N ARG A 232 -0.88 -11.40 -8.43
CA ARG A 232 -0.71 -12.08 -9.73
C ARG A 232 0.73 -12.47 -10.04
N LYS A 233 1.70 -11.72 -9.52
CA LYS A 233 3.12 -12.08 -9.60
C LYS A 233 3.39 -13.35 -8.80
N GLU A 234 2.93 -13.39 -7.57
CA GLU A 234 3.13 -14.51 -6.65
C GLU A 234 2.31 -15.75 -7.07
N TYR A 235 1.10 -15.54 -7.61
CA TYR A 235 0.18 -16.60 -8.02
C TYR A 235 -0.23 -16.47 -9.48
N PRO A 236 0.71 -16.77 -10.41
CA PRO A 236 0.45 -16.72 -11.83
C PRO A 236 -0.58 -17.78 -12.21
N LYS A 237 -1.69 -17.35 -12.81
CA LYS A 237 -2.70 -18.27 -13.34
C LYS A 237 -2.33 -18.67 -14.76
N GLY A 238 -2.32 -19.98 -15.05
CA GLY A 238 -1.96 -20.52 -16.38
C GLY A 238 -2.70 -19.83 -17.53
N SER A 239 -4.04 -19.68 -17.41
CA SER A 239 -4.86 -19.01 -18.42
C SER A 239 -4.59 -17.50 -18.60
N LEU A 240 -3.79 -16.90 -17.73
CA LEU A 240 -3.37 -15.50 -17.80
C LEU A 240 -1.91 -15.33 -18.24
N ARG A 241 -1.14 -16.41 -18.40
CA ARG A 241 0.29 -16.34 -18.80
C ARG A 241 0.48 -15.67 -20.15
N LYS A 242 -0.40 -15.91 -21.13
CA LYS A 242 -0.35 -15.28 -22.47
C LYS A 242 -0.39 -13.75 -22.44
N TRP A 243 -0.91 -13.16 -21.36
CA TRP A 243 -0.99 -11.72 -21.18
C TRP A 243 0.14 -11.14 -20.32
N ASN A 244 1.07 -11.98 -19.83
CA ASN A 244 2.19 -11.59 -18.96
C ASN A 244 1.77 -10.81 -17.70
N ILE A 245 0.56 -11.06 -17.17
CA ILE A 245 0.03 -10.31 -16.00
C ILE A 245 0.95 -10.44 -14.78
N HIS A 246 1.57 -11.61 -14.59
CA HIS A 246 2.52 -11.88 -13.51
C HIS A 246 3.79 -11.00 -13.56
N ARG A 247 4.08 -10.36 -14.71
CA ARG A 247 5.22 -9.44 -14.86
C ARG A 247 4.85 -7.98 -14.62
N LEU A 248 3.56 -7.64 -14.55
CA LEU A 248 3.12 -6.25 -14.45
C LEU A 248 3.54 -5.58 -13.14
N PHE A 249 3.68 -6.36 -12.06
CA PHE A 249 4.21 -5.83 -10.79
C PHE A 249 5.64 -5.29 -10.93
N ASN A 250 6.44 -5.79 -11.88
CA ASN A 250 7.82 -5.34 -12.07
C ASN A 250 7.90 -3.87 -12.50
N TYR A 251 6.84 -3.30 -13.08
CA TYR A 251 6.81 -1.85 -13.38
C TYR A 251 6.89 -1.01 -12.11
N LEU A 252 6.51 -1.55 -10.94
CA LEU A 252 6.53 -0.83 -9.67
C LEU A 252 7.93 -0.79 -9.03
N ASP A 253 8.94 -1.49 -9.57
CA ASP A 253 10.30 -1.56 -9.01
C ASP A 253 10.88 -0.21 -8.52
N PRO A 254 10.75 0.90 -9.28
CA PRO A 254 11.31 2.20 -8.88
C PRO A 254 10.76 2.75 -7.55
N ILE A 255 9.56 2.34 -7.16
CA ILE A 255 8.86 2.83 -5.97
C ILE A 255 8.74 1.78 -4.87
N LEU A 256 9.31 0.57 -5.04
CA LEU A 256 9.28 -0.44 -3.98
C LEU A 256 10.13 0.01 -2.78
N LEU A 257 9.61 -0.14 -1.56
CA LEU A 257 10.39 0.06 -0.34
C LEU A 257 11.24 -1.19 -0.07
N LYS A 258 12.31 -1.38 -0.85
CA LYS A 258 13.21 -2.56 -0.73
C LYS A 258 13.78 -2.74 0.68
N ALA A 259 14.00 -1.64 1.41
CA ALA A 259 14.44 -1.66 2.81
C ALA A 259 13.41 -2.27 3.80
N ALA A 260 12.17 -2.54 3.38
CA ALA A 260 11.17 -3.20 4.20
C ALA A 260 11.52 -4.68 4.49
N SER A 261 12.26 -5.35 3.61
CA SER A 261 12.69 -6.73 3.82
C SER A 261 14.08 -6.91 3.25
N ARG A 262 15.09 -7.16 4.11
CA ARG A 262 16.48 -7.33 3.66
C ARG A 262 16.71 -8.67 2.94
N SER A 263 15.84 -9.64 3.17
CA SER A 263 15.93 -10.99 2.61
C SER A 263 15.18 -11.15 1.28
N ASP A 264 14.55 -10.09 0.77
CA ASP A 264 13.75 -10.12 -0.46
C ASP A 264 14.14 -8.92 -1.33
N ALA A 265 14.55 -9.17 -2.57
CA ALA A 265 15.10 -8.14 -3.46
C ALA A 265 14.10 -7.02 -3.80
N GLU A 266 12.81 -7.30 -3.67
CA GLU A 266 11.71 -6.36 -3.92
C GLU A 266 11.16 -5.77 -2.61
N GLY A 267 11.75 -6.11 -1.47
CA GLY A 267 11.30 -5.67 -0.14
C GLY A 267 10.02 -6.36 0.34
N ILE A 268 9.61 -7.47 -0.26
CA ILE A 268 8.39 -8.18 0.13
C ILE A 268 8.61 -8.84 1.50
N VAL A 269 7.71 -8.54 2.44
CA VAL A 269 7.77 -9.08 3.81
C VAL A 269 6.98 -10.39 3.85
N ARG A 270 7.70 -11.50 4.00
CA ARG A 270 7.15 -12.87 4.01
C ARG A 270 7.14 -13.48 5.41
N LYS A 271 8.10 -13.09 6.24
CA LYS A 271 8.30 -13.55 7.62
C LYS A 271 8.36 -12.37 8.58
#